data_AF-A0A367JB08-F1
#
_entry.id   AF-A0A367JB08-F1
#
_cell.length_a   1.000
_cell.length_b   1.000
_cell.length_c   1.000
_cell.angle_alpha   90.00
_cell.angle_beta   90.00
_cell.angle_gamma   90.00
#
_symmetry.space_group_name_H-M   'P 1'
#
loop_
_entity.id
_entity.type
_entity.pdbx_description
1 polymer ?
#
loop_
_entity_poly.entity_id
_entity_poly.type
_entity_poly.pdbx_seq_one_letter_code
_entity_poly.pdbx_strand_id
1 'polypeptide(L)'
;MSPKMHLFLHHVFRYLLQGDLEQDAVTFARAYEKYVYFGHALEILLHTVLEEEAGQDLKEAAILPFVIRFLDQFRHALDVIVSCARKTEVALWDHLFSVVGKPKDLFEICLEEGRLHTATSYLIILQTMQPLAVAGKDTMRLLHKALDENNYELCKELVRFLSSIDNTGNTLHEALQMIKTRIETNDPMSPNAHDSQMDKVVQNMHNL
;
A
#
# COMPACT_ATOMS: atom_id res chain seq x y z
N MET A 1 20.56 22.51 -14.40
CA MET A 1 19.60 21.75 -15.22
C MET A 1 19.62 20.31 -14.75
N SER A 2 18.60 19.87 -14.02
CA SER A 2 18.48 18.44 -13.68
C SER A 2 18.09 17.68 -14.95
N PRO A 3 18.79 16.61 -15.35
CA PRO A 3 18.41 15.85 -16.53
C PRO A 3 17.00 15.29 -16.31
N LYS A 4 16.06 15.64 -17.20
CA LYS A 4 14.78 14.94 -17.31
C LYS A 4 15.11 13.51 -17.73
N MET A 5 15.20 12.62 -16.74
CA MET A 5 15.38 11.20 -16.98
C MET A 5 14.07 10.69 -17.58
N HIS A 6 13.98 10.70 -18.91
CA HIS A 6 12.82 10.20 -19.62
C HIS A 6 12.77 8.69 -19.41
N LEU A 7 11.85 8.24 -18.55
CA LEU A 7 11.61 6.83 -18.28
C LEU A 7 11.03 6.23 -19.55
N PHE A 8 11.81 5.47 -20.32
CA PHE A 8 11.36 4.87 -21.58
C PHE A 8 10.82 3.45 -21.40
N LEU A 9 11.13 2.80 -20.26
CA LEU A 9 10.82 1.38 -20.03
C LEU A 9 9.33 1.07 -20.20
N HIS A 10 8.45 1.93 -19.66
CA HIS A 10 7.01 1.75 -19.76
C HIS A 10 6.52 1.69 -21.22
N HIS A 11 7.09 2.48 -22.14
CA HIS A 11 6.77 2.40 -23.56
C HIS A 11 7.17 1.05 -24.17
N VAL A 12 8.35 0.54 -23.82
CA VAL A 12 8.83 -0.76 -24.31
C VAL A 12 7.98 -1.90 -23.77
N PHE A 13 7.67 -1.89 -22.46
CA PHE A 13 6.79 -2.88 -21.85
C PHE A 13 5.42 -2.88 -22.52
N ARG A 14 4.81 -1.70 -22.71
CA ARG A 14 3.51 -1.57 -23.38
C ARG A 14 3.55 -2.14 -24.80
N TYR A 15 4.58 -1.82 -25.58
CA TYR A 15 4.74 -2.35 -26.94
C TYR A 15 4.82 -3.89 -26.96
N LEU A 16 5.62 -4.48 -26.07
CA LEU A 16 5.77 -5.93 -25.99
C LEU A 16 4.47 -6.62 -25.54
N LEU A 17 3.78 -6.05 -24.56
CA LEU A 17 2.51 -6.60 -24.05
C LEU A 17 1.38 -6.49 -25.09
N GLN A 18 1.34 -5.42 -25.88
CA GLN A 18 0.41 -5.29 -27.00
C GLN A 18 0.68 -6.28 -28.14
N GLY A 19 1.93 -6.73 -28.27
CA GLY A 19 2.34 -7.70 -29.29
C GLY A 19 2.19 -9.17 -28.89
N ASP A 20 1.55 -9.48 -27.76
CA ASP A 20 1.49 -10.84 -27.18
C ASP A 20 2.89 -11.42 -26.86
N LEU A 21 3.87 -10.56 -26.56
CA LEU A 21 5.25 -10.91 -26.25
C LEU A 21 5.50 -10.84 -24.73
N GLU A 22 4.62 -11.43 -23.92
CA GLU A 22 4.71 -11.36 -22.45
C GLU A 22 6.04 -11.87 -21.90
N GLN A 23 6.54 -13.00 -22.42
CA GLN A 23 7.80 -13.60 -21.96
C GLN A 23 9.01 -12.73 -22.28
N ASP A 24 9.00 -12.08 -23.45
CA ASP A 24 10.05 -11.14 -23.83
C ASP A 24 9.98 -9.88 -22.97
N ALA A 25 8.77 -9.39 -22.66
CA ALA A 25 8.57 -8.27 -21.74
C ALA A 25 9.16 -8.56 -20.37
N VAL A 26 8.88 -9.74 -19.80
CA VAL A 26 9.43 -10.17 -18.50
C VAL A 26 10.95 -10.28 -18.56
N THR A 27 11.48 -10.93 -19.59
CA THR A 27 12.93 -11.11 -19.77
C THR A 27 13.64 -9.76 -19.88
N PHE A 28 13.09 -8.84 -20.68
CA PHE A 28 13.60 -7.50 -20.82
C PHE A 28 13.53 -6.72 -19.50
N ALA A 29 12.39 -6.75 -18.81
CA ALA A 29 12.18 -6.04 -17.54
C ALA A 29 13.10 -6.53 -16.41
N ARG A 30 13.39 -7.84 -16.32
CA ARG A 30 14.34 -8.39 -15.34
C ARG A 30 15.73 -7.78 -15.43
N ALA A 31 16.18 -7.37 -16.62
CA ALA A 31 17.47 -6.69 -16.78
C ALA A 31 17.52 -5.32 -16.06
N TYR A 32 16.35 -4.74 -15.78
CA TYR A 32 16.20 -3.42 -15.16
C TYR A 32 15.68 -3.45 -13.72
N GLU A 33 15.31 -4.61 -13.17
CA GLU A 33 14.71 -4.73 -11.84
C GLU A 33 15.58 -4.11 -10.72
N LYS A 34 16.91 -4.17 -10.89
CA LYS A 34 17.87 -3.62 -9.92
C LYS A 34 17.88 -2.09 -9.83
N TYR A 35 17.27 -1.38 -10.77
CA TYR A 35 17.29 0.08 -10.79
C TYR A 35 16.18 0.68 -9.93
N VAL A 36 16.54 1.71 -9.15
CA VAL A 36 15.62 2.39 -8.22
C VAL A 36 14.33 2.89 -8.90
N TYR A 37 14.41 3.29 -10.17
CA TYR A 37 13.27 3.79 -10.92
C TYR A 37 12.36 2.71 -11.52
N PHE A 38 12.70 1.42 -11.37
CA PHE A 38 11.97 0.32 -12.00
C PHE A 38 10.51 0.25 -11.53
N GLY A 39 10.27 0.27 -10.21
CA GLY A 39 8.91 0.29 -9.66
C GLY A 39 8.09 1.47 -10.18
N HIS A 40 8.71 2.66 -10.28
CA HIS A 40 8.03 3.82 -10.83
C HIS A 40 7.71 3.68 -12.33
N ALA A 41 8.58 3.03 -13.12
CA ALA A 41 8.28 2.74 -14.51
C ALA A 41 7.11 1.76 -14.68
N LEU A 42 6.99 0.77 -13.79
CA LEU A 42 5.83 -0.13 -13.74
C LEU A 42 4.55 0.61 -13.35
N GLU A 43 4.65 1.56 -12.43
CA GLU A 43 3.53 2.41 -12.03
C GLU A 43 3.03 3.29 -13.17
N ILE A 44 3.94 3.93 -13.92
CA ILE A 44 3.57 4.70 -15.12
C ILE A 44 2.87 3.80 -16.14
N LEU A 45 3.41 2.60 -16.40
CA LEU A 45 2.79 1.64 -17.31
C LEU A 45 1.34 1.33 -16.89
N LEU A 46 1.12 0.96 -15.63
CA LEU A 46 -0.20 0.60 -15.12
C LEU A 46 -1.18 1.78 -15.21
N HIS A 47 -0.73 2.97 -14.80
CA HIS A 47 -1.55 4.18 -14.84
C HIS A 47 -1.98 4.54 -16.27
N THR A 48 -1.02 4.57 -17.20
CA THR A 48 -1.30 4.91 -18.60
C THR A 48 -2.30 3.92 -19.22
N VAL A 49 -2.12 2.62 -19.00
CA VAL A 49 -3.05 1.61 -19.53
C VAL A 49 -4.44 1.73 -18.93
N LEU A 50 -4.53 1.95 -17.60
CA LEU A 50 -5.81 2.08 -16.92
C LEU A 50 -6.60 3.30 -17.43
N GLU A 51 -5.94 4.45 -17.60
CA GLU A 51 -6.57 5.67 -18.10
C GLU A 51 -7.00 5.54 -19.57
N GLU A 52 -6.17 4.93 -20.41
CA GLU A 52 -6.49 4.71 -21.83
C GLU A 52 -7.71 3.79 -22.02
N GLU A 53 -7.81 2.71 -21.23
CA GLU A 53 -8.96 1.80 -21.28
C GLU A 53 -10.24 2.43 -20.72
N ALA A 54 -10.13 3.28 -19.71
CA ALA A 54 -11.29 3.98 -19.16
C ALA A 54 -11.93 4.96 -20.16
N GLY A 55 -11.13 5.55 -21.04
CA GLY A 55 -11.57 6.54 -22.02
C GLY A 55 -12.14 5.96 -23.32
N GLN A 56 -12.07 4.64 -23.52
CA GLN A 56 -12.44 4.02 -24.79
C GLN A 56 -13.34 2.78 -24.56
N ASP A 57 -14.30 2.53 -25.44
CA ASP A 57 -15.18 1.34 -25.40
C ASP A 57 -14.41 0.09 -25.92
N LEU A 58 -13.21 -0.14 -25.38
CA LEU A 58 -12.22 -1.14 -25.83
C LEU A 58 -12.49 -2.51 -25.21
N LYS A 59 -13.59 -3.16 -25.59
CA LYS A 59 -13.78 -4.59 -25.23
C LYS A 59 -12.84 -5.53 -25.97
N GLU A 60 -12.28 -5.10 -27.10
CA GLU A 60 -11.48 -5.97 -27.99
C GLU A 60 -9.96 -5.74 -27.91
N ALA A 61 -9.48 -4.68 -27.24
CA ALA A 61 -8.04 -4.38 -27.13
C ALA A 61 -7.57 -4.05 -25.70
N ALA A 62 -8.29 -4.54 -24.68
CA ALA A 62 -7.90 -4.36 -23.29
C ALA A 62 -6.59 -5.13 -23.01
N ILE A 63 -5.55 -4.42 -22.60
CA ILE A 63 -4.25 -4.99 -22.24
C ILE A 63 -4.00 -5.00 -20.72
N LEU A 64 -4.88 -4.38 -19.93
CA LEU A 64 -4.77 -4.33 -18.48
C LEU A 64 -4.59 -5.73 -17.86
N PRO A 65 -5.33 -6.80 -18.24
CA PRO A 65 -5.07 -8.14 -17.73
C PRO A 65 -3.65 -8.66 -18.00
N PHE A 66 -3.08 -8.33 -19.16
CA PHE A 66 -1.70 -8.70 -19.50
C PHE A 66 -0.69 -7.88 -18.69
N VAL A 67 -0.97 -6.60 -18.46
CA VAL A 67 -0.16 -5.74 -17.58
C VAL A 67 -0.16 -6.29 -16.16
N ILE A 68 -1.30 -6.67 -15.59
CA ILE A 68 -1.37 -7.23 -14.23
C ILE A 68 -0.58 -8.54 -14.14
N ARG A 69 -0.78 -9.48 -15.08
CA ARG A 69 0.00 -10.73 -15.12
C ARG A 69 1.52 -10.49 -15.25
N PHE A 70 1.91 -9.47 -16.00
CA PHE A 70 3.30 -9.04 -16.11
C PHE A 70 3.82 -8.47 -14.79
N LEU A 71 3.05 -7.62 -14.11
CA LEU A 71 3.42 -7.05 -12.81
C LEU A 71 3.63 -8.14 -11.75
N ASP A 72 2.78 -9.17 -11.72
CA ASP A 72 2.87 -10.30 -10.77
C ASP A 72 4.21 -11.07 -10.85
N GLN A 73 5.00 -10.87 -11.92
CA GLN A 73 6.34 -11.43 -12.04
C GLN A 73 7.40 -10.70 -11.20
N PHE A 74 7.05 -9.57 -10.58
CA PHE A 74 7.97 -8.71 -9.85
C PHE A 74 7.50 -8.45 -8.43
N ARG A 75 8.46 -8.34 -7.51
CA ARG A 75 8.17 -8.05 -6.10
C ARG A 75 7.45 -6.71 -5.88
N HIS A 76 7.54 -5.78 -6.83
CA HIS A 76 6.94 -4.46 -6.74
C HIS A 76 5.43 -4.45 -7.02
N ALA A 77 4.82 -5.57 -7.45
CA ALA A 77 3.44 -5.62 -7.93
C ALA A 77 2.43 -4.95 -6.98
N LEU A 78 2.37 -5.38 -5.73
CA LEU A 78 1.44 -4.86 -4.72
C LEU A 78 1.66 -3.36 -4.45
N ASP A 79 2.92 -2.92 -4.39
CA ASP A 79 3.28 -1.52 -4.18
C ASP A 79 2.86 -0.65 -5.37
N VAL A 80 3.07 -1.15 -6.59
CA VAL A 80 2.71 -0.49 -7.84
C VAL A 80 1.20 -0.36 -7.97
N ILE A 81 0.46 -1.44 -7.70
CA ILE A 81 -1.00 -1.47 -7.77
C ILE A 81 -1.61 -0.45 -6.81
N VAL A 82 -1.22 -0.47 -5.53
CA VAL A 82 -1.77 0.45 -4.54
C VAL A 82 -1.35 1.89 -4.80
N SER A 83 -0.12 2.11 -5.27
CA SER A 83 0.37 3.44 -5.64
C SER A 83 -0.38 4.01 -6.83
N CYS A 84 -0.71 3.17 -7.82
CA CYS A 84 -1.55 3.53 -8.95
C CYS A 84 -2.96 3.89 -8.48
N ALA A 85 -3.62 3.02 -7.71
CA ALA A 85 -4.97 3.25 -7.20
C ALA A 85 -5.08 4.58 -6.42
N ARG A 86 -4.07 4.90 -5.59
CA ARG A 86 -4.06 6.16 -4.83
C ARG A 86 -3.87 7.43 -5.68
N LYS A 87 -3.39 7.30 -6.91
CA LYS A 87 -3.16 8.42 -7.84
C LYS A 87 -4.25 8.52 -8.92
N THR A 88 -5.11 7.51 -9.03
CA THR A 88 -6.20 7.48 -10.01
C THR A 88 -7.53 7.88 -9.40
N GLU A 89 -8.47 8.29 -10.24
CA GLU A 89 -9.82 8.63 -9.80
C GLU A 89 -10.56 7.39 -9.29
N VAL A 90 -11.34 7.56 -8.21
CA VAL A 90 -12.10 6.47 -7.57
C VAL A 90 -13.07 5.79 -8.56
N ALA A 91 -13.57 6.52 -9.56
CA ALA A 91 -14.42 5.97 -10.61
C ALA A 91 -13.75 4.85 -11.43
N LEU A 92 -12.42 4.80 -11.48
CA LEU A 92 -11.65 3.78 -12.19
C LEU A 92 -11.31 2.57 -11.34
N TRP A 93 -11.54 2.62 -10.03
CA TRP A 93 -11.12 1.57 -9.10
C TRP A 93 -11.88 0.27 -9.34
N ASP A 94 -13.17 0.34 -9.69
CA ASP A 94 -13.95 -0.87 -10.02
C ASP A 94 -13.35 -1.60 -11.23
N HIS A 95 -12.93 -0.87 -12.27
CA HIS A 95 -12.24 -1.45 -13.43
C HIS A 95 -10.91 -2.09 -13.02
N LEU A 96 -10.05 -1.34 -12.30
CA LEU A 96 -8.76 -1.83 -11.83
C LEU A 96 -8.89 -3.11 -10.99
N PHE A 97 -9.74 -3.08 -9.95
CA PHE A 97 -9.90 -4.20 -9.02
C PHE A 97 -10.73 -5.35 -9.59
N SER A 98 -11.44 -5.16 -10.72
CA SER A 98 -12.03 -6.28 -11.46
C SER A 98 -10.98 -7.20 -12.07
N VAL A 99 -9.80 -6.65 -12.41
CA VAL A 99 -8.69 -7.39 -13.03
C VAL A 99 -7.67 -7.82 -11.98
N VAL A 100 -7.31 -6.93 -11.06
CA VAL A 100 -6.29 -7.20 -10.02
C VAL A 100 -6.80 -8.15 -8.94
N GLY A 101 -8.11 -8.13 -8.66
CA GLY A 101 -8.71 -8.79 -7.51
C GLY A 101 -9.07 -7.79 -6.41
N LYS A 102 -9.74 -8.29 -5.36
CA LYS A 102 -10.34 -7.42 -4.34
C LYS A 102 -9.25 -6.75 -3.49
N PRO A 103 -9.37 -5.44 -3.17
CA PRO A 103 -8.42 -4.75 -2.29
C PRO A 103 -8.22 -5.45 -0.95
N LYS A 104 -9.27 -6.12 -0.45
CA LYS A 104 -9.24 -6.86 0.80
C LYS A 104 -8.29 -8.06 0.73
N ASP A 105 -8.32 -8.81 -0.37
CA ASP A 105 -7.46 -9.97 -0.55
C ASP A 105 -5.99 -9.53 -0.70
N LEU A 106 -5.75 -8.43 -1.43
CA LEU A 106 -4.41 -7.83 -1.57
C LEU A 106 -3.87 -7.31 -0.23
N PHE A 107 -4.73 -6.73 0.61
CA PHE A 107 -4.40 -6.33 1.97
C PHE A 107 -3.97 -7.54 2.81
N GLU A 108 -4.70 -8.65 2.76
CA GLU A 108 -4.33 -9.88 3.50
C GLU A 108 -2.99 -10.42 3.02
N ILE A 109 -2.72 -10.46 1.71
CA ILE A 109 -1.42 -10.87 1.16
C ILE A 109 -0.29 -9.97 1.71
N CYS A 110 -0.48 -8.64 1.69
CA CYS A 110 0.51 -7.71 2.24
C CYS A 110 0.73 -7.95 3.73
N LEU A 111 -0.35 -8.19 4.48
CA LEU A 111 -0.27 -8.44 5.91
C LEU A 111 0.44 -9.75 6.18
N GLU A 112 0.18 -10.84 5.44
CA GLU A 112 0.86 -12.13 5.58
C GLU A 112 2.35 -12.02 5.26
N GLU A 113 2.71 -11.36 4.15
CA GLU A 113 4.10 -11.14 3.73
C GLU A 113 4.88 -10.15 4.60
N GLY A 114 4.24 -9.46 5.56
CA GLY A 114 4.90 -8.47 6.42
C GLY A 114 5.16 -7.13 5.71
N ARG A 115 4.48 -6.85 4.60
CA ARG A 115 4.57 -5.58 3.88
C ARG A 115 3.68 -4.52 4.50
N LEU A 116 4.03 -4.11 5.72
CA LEU A 116 3.11 -3.35 6.57
C LEU A 116 2.76 -1.97 5.98
N HIS A 117 3.72 -1.26 5.38
CA HIS A 117 3.46 0.04 4.73
C HIS A 117 2.53 -0.07 3.50
N THR A 118 2.69 -1.14 2.71
CA THR A 118 1.83 -1.44 1.58
C THR A 118 0.42 -1.79 2.06
N ALA A 119 0.32 -2.62 3.11
CA ALA A 119 -0.95 -2.95 3.76
C ALA A 119 -1.67 -1.69 4.27
N THR A 120 -0.94 -0.74 4.89
CA THR A 120 -1.52 0.56 5.29
C THR A 120 -2.07 1.33 4.10
N SER A 121 -1.38 1.32 2.96
CA SER A 121 -1.87 1.98 1.75
C SER A 121 -3.16 1.31 1.24
N TYR A 122 -3.29 -0.02 1.36
CA TYR A 122 -4.53 -0.72 1.03
C TYR A 122 -5.66 -0.44 2.03
N LEU A 123 -5.36 -0.19 3.31
CA LEU A 123 -6.39 0.25 4.27
C LEU A 123 -7.04 1.57 3.85
N ILE A 124 -6.26 2.48 3.26
CA ILE A 124 -6.80 3.75 2.74
C ILE A 124 -7.78 3.46 1.59
N ILE A 125 -7.41 2.58 0.66
CA ILE A 125 -8.30 2.16 -0.44
C ILE A 125 -9.58 1.51 0.10
N LEU A 126 -9.45 0.58 1.05
CA LEU A 126 -10.58 -0.11 1.68
C LEU A 126 -11.52 0.87 2.38
N GLN A 127 -10.97 1.83 3.13
CA GLN A 127 -11.76 2.86 3.81
C GLN A 127 -12.52 3.73 2.82
N THR A 128 -11.91 4.08 1.69
CA THR A 128 -12.58 4.88 0.65
C THR A 128 -13.67 4.09 -0.07
N MET A 129 -13.44 2.81 -0.41
CA MET A 129 -14.43 1.98 -1.11
C MET A 129 -15.55 1.47 -0.20
N GLN A 130 -15.26 1.22 1.08
CA GLN A 130 -16.18 0.60 2.02
C GLN A 130 -16.10 1.27 3.41
N PRO A 131 -16.55 2.53 3.57
CA PRO A 131 -16.36 3.29 4.80
C PRO A 131 -17.02 2.70 6.05
N LEU A 132 -18.06 1.86 5.86
CA LEU A 132 -18.85 1.26 6.94
C LEU A 132 -18.39 -0.15 7.32
N ALA A 133 -17.43 -0.73 6.60
CA ALA A 133 -17.01 -2.12 6.76
C ALA A 133 -15.58 -2.20 7.31
N VAL A 134 -15.46 -2.72 8.54
CA VAL A 134 -14.29 -3.49 9.02
C VAL A 134 -12.95 -2.74 9.19
N ALA A 135 -12.81 -1.49 8.72
CA ALA A 135 -11.54 -0.76 8.76
C ALA A 135 -10.89 -0.71 10.16
N GLY A 136 -11.69 -0.58 11.23
CA GLY A 136 -11.19 -0.64 12.60
C GLY A 136 -10.49 -1.97 12.93
N LYS A 137 -11.12 -3.12 12.63
CA LYS A 137 -10.55 -4.44 12.93
C LYS A 137 -9.29 -4.72 12.13
N ASP A 138 -9.27 -4.35 10.85
CA ASP A 138 -8.10 -4.57 10.00
C ASP A 138 -6.94 -3.66 10.37
N THR A 139 -7.24 -2.41 10.73
CA THR A 139 -6.23 -1.49 11.26
C THR A 139 -5.66 -2.00 12.58
N MET A 140 -6.49 -2.56 13.46
CA MET A 140 -6.03 -3.19 14.70
C MET A 140 -5.12 -4.40 14.44
N ARG A 141 -5.47 -5.27 13.48
CA ARG A 141 -4.61 -6.39 13.07
C ARG A 141 -3.26 -5.93 12.53
N LEU A 142 -3.27 -4.88 11.71
CA LEU A 142 -2.03 -4.31 11.18
C LEU A 142 -1.20 -3.64 12.29
N LEU A 143 -1.85 -2.95 13.24
CA LEU A 143 -1.20 -2.35 14.39
C LEU A 143 -0.52 -3.40 15.28
N HIS A 144 -1.19 -4.53 15.53
CA HIS A 144 -0.60 -5.67 16.23
C HIS A 144 0.69 -6.13 15.55
N LYS A 145 0.66 -6.35 14.22
CA LYS A 145 1.83 -6.81 13.48
C LYS A 145 2.96 -5.78 13.49
N ALA A 146 2.62 -4.48 13.38
CA ALA A 146 3.59 -3.40 13.49
C ALA A 146 4.25 -3.33 14.88
N LEU A 147 3.49 -3.59 15.94
CA LEU A 147 4.03 -3.67 17.31
C LEU A 147 4.95 -4.87 17.50
N ASP A 148 4.60 -6.03 16.93
CA ASP A 148 5.45 -7.23 16.98
C ASP A 148 6.79 -7.03 16.25
N GLU A 149 6.80 -6.24 15.18
CA GLU A 149 8.00 -5.83 14.44
C GLU A 149 8.73 -4.62 15.07
N ASN A 150 8.24 -4.09 16.19
CA ASN A 150 8.73 -2.85 16.84
C ASN A 150 8.79 -1.63 15.90
N ASN A 151 7.91 -1.58 14.89
CA ASN A 151 7.81 -0.46 13.95
C ASN A 151 6.94 0.66 14.55
N TYR A 152 7.49 1.38 15.54
CA TYR A 152 6.75 2.38 16.30
C TYR A 152 6.28 3.58 15.46
N GLU A 153 7.00 3.93 14.38
CA GLU A 153 6.54 5.01 13.50
C GLU A 153 5.27 4.59 12.76
N LEU A 154 5.22 3.36 12.24
CA LEU A 154 4.00 2.83 11.64
C LEU A 154 2.86 2.71 12.66
N CYS A 155 3.13 2.26 13.88
CA CYS A 155 2.11 2.23 14.94
C CYS A 155 1.49 3.63 15.16
N LYS A 156 2.31 4.67 15.18
CA LYS A 156 1.87 6.06 15.35
C LYS A 156 1.03 6.55 14.17
N GLU A 157 1.40 6.18 12.94
CA GLU A 157 0.59 6.45 11.74
C GLU A 157 -0.78 5.75 11.82
N LEU A 158 -0.81 4.48 12.22
CA LEU A 158 -2.03 3.67 12.33
C LEU A 158 -2.97 4.18 13.44
N VAL A 159 -2.44 4.62 14.58
CA VAL A 159 -3.24 5.22 15.66
C VAL A 159 -3.87 6.53 15.19
N ARG A 160 -3.13 7.38 14.45
CA ARG A 160 -3.71 8.59 13.85
C ARG A 160 -4.80 8.26 12.83
N PHE A 161 -4.55 7.26 11.99
CA PHE A 161 -5.55 6.78 11.05
C PHE A 161 -6.81 6.31 11.78
N LEU A 162 -6.68 5.46 12.81
CA LEU A 162 -7.79 5.03 13.67
C LEU A 162 -8.55 6.21 14.27
N SER A 163 -7.85 7.21 14.82
CA SER A 163 -8.49 8.39 15.41
C SER A 163 -9.30 9.20 14.41
N SER A 164 -8.94 9.15 13.11
CA SER A 164 -9.66 9.86 12.06
C SER A 164 -10.90 9.13 11.56
N ILE A 165 -10.98 7.81 11.77
CA ILE A 165 -12.09 6.97 11.29
C ILE A 165 -13.02 6.48 12.41
N ASP A 166 -12.53 6.41 13.66
CA ASP A 166 -13.29 5.91 14.80
C ASP A 166 -14.03 7.05 15.53
N ASN A 167 -15.27 7.29 15.13
CA ASN A 167 -16.15 8.25 15.80
C ASN A 167 -16.62 7.76 17.19
N THR A 168 -16.44 6.48 17.53
CA THR A 168 -16.88 5.91 18.81
C THR A 168 -15.80 5.96 19.89
N GLY A 169 -14.53 6.10 19.51
CA GLY A 169 -13.37 6.10 20.39
C GLY A 169 -13.03 4.75 21.03
N ASN A 170 -13.86 3.71 20.84
CA ASN A 170 -13.67 2.40 21.44
C ASN A 170 -12.48 1.65 20.82
N THR A 171 -12.36 1.68 19.49
CA THR A 171 -11.26 1.00 18.77
C THR A 171 -9.95 1.70 19.07
N LEU A 172 -9.97 3.03 19.16
CA LEU A 172 -8.82 3.81 19.59
C LEU A 172 -8.41 3.47 21.02
N HIS A 173 -9.36 3.36 21.95
CA HIS A 173 -9.05 2.99 23.33
C HIS A 173 -8.40 1.60 23.42
N GLU A 174 -8.93 0.62 22.70
CA GLU A 174 -8.35 -0.73 22.60
C GLU A 174 -6.91 -0.68 22.06
N ALA A 175 -6.65 0.11 21.01
CA ALA A 175 -5.30 0.32 20.47
C ALA A 175 -4.33 0.87 21.52
N LEU A 176 -4.76 1.87 22.30
CA LEU A 176 -3.91 2.50 23.33
C LEU A 176 -3.61 1.55 24.48
N GLN A 177 -4.60 0.80 24.96
CA GLN A 177 -4.40 -0.20 26.02
C GLN A 177 -3.38 -1.28 25.61
N MET A 178 -3.47 -1.72 24.36
CA MET A 178 -2.54 -2.70 23.80
C MET A 178 -1.11 -2.18 23.73
N ILE A 179 -0.91 -0.96 23.23
CA ILE A 179 0.41 -0.34 23.18
C ILE A 179 0.99 -0.21 24.59
N LYS A 180 0.19 0.24 25.56
CA LYS A 180 0.60 0.38 26.96
C LYS A 180 1.06 -0.97 27.55
N THR A 181 0.29 -2.03 27.35
CA THR A 181 0.63 -3.37 27.84
C THR A 181 1.94 -3.90 27.23
N ARG A 182 2.20 -3.60 25.95
CA ARG A 182 3.44 -4.00 25.27
C ARG A 182 4.67 -3.26 25.80
N ILE A 183 4.52 -2.00 26.17
CA ILE A 183 5.58 -1.19 26.81
C ILE A 183 5.92 -1.76 28.19
N GLU A 184 4.89 -2.05 29.01
CA GLU A 184 5.06 -2.62 30.35
C GLU A 184 5.72 -4.01 30.35
N THR A 185 5.53 -4.80 29.28
CA THR A 185 6.14 -6.14 29.14
C THR A 185 7.57 -6.13 28.57
N ASN A 186 7.95 -5.09 27.81
CA ASN A 186 9.30 -4.94 27.27
C ASN A 186 10.29 -4.29 28.25
N ASP A 187 9.82 -3.78 29.40
CA ASP A 187 10.68 -3.26 30.47
C ASP A 187 10.37 -3.92 31.83
N PRO A 188 10.97 -5.09 32.15
CA PRO A 188 10.80 -5.68 33.46
C PRO A 188 11.64 -4.99 34.55
N MET A 189 12.65 -4.18 34.19
CA MET A 189 13.64 -3.59 35.13
C MET A 189 14.45 -2.45 34.45
N SER A 190 14.00 -1.19 34.54
CA SER A 190 14.90 -0.05 34.47
C SER A 190 14.37 1.19 35.21
N PRO A 191 14.81 1.45 36.44
CA PRO A 191 14.65 2.75 37.06
C PRO A 191 15.66 3.72 36.43
N ASN A 192 15.14 4.74 35.75
CA ASN A 192 15.86 5.87 35.13
C ASN A 192 16.74 5.55 33.91
N ALA A 193 16.19 5.78 32.72
CA ALA A 193 16.67 6.76 31.74
C ALA A 193 16.10 6.44 30.34
N HIS A 194 14.97 7.05 29.96
CA HIS A 194 14.70 7.61 28.62
C HIS A 194 13.32 8.30 28.53
N ASP A 195 12.95 9.07 29.56
CA ASP A 195 11.72 9.87 29.66
C ASP A 195 11.81 11.23 28.94
N SER A 196 12.00 11.27 27.62
CA SER A 196 11.92 12.58 26.93
C SER A 196 11.29 12.58 25.54
N GLN A 197 11.19 11.42 24.89
CA GLN A 197 10.46 11.30 23.62
C GLN A 197 9.10 10.64 23.78
N MET A 198 8.97 9.63 24.66
CA MET A 198 7.71 8.90 24.87
C MET A 198 6.69 9.69 25.72
N ASP A 199 7.14 10.38 26.77
CA ASP A 199 6.28 11.33 27.49
C ASP A 199 5.74 12.39 26.54
N LYS A 200 6.52 12.85 25.56
CA LYS A 200 6.02 13.80 24.55
C LYS A 200 4.96 13.19 23.63
N VAL A 201 5.01 11.89 23.34
CA VAL A 201 3.96 11.23 22.54
C VAL A 201 2.69 11.07 23.37
N VAL A 202 2.79 10.57 24.60
CA VAL A 202 1.64 10.37 25.50
C VAL A 202 1.02 11.70 25.95
N GLN A 203 1.83 12.72 26.22
CA GLN A 203 1.36 14.07 26.59
C GLN A 203 0.77 14.82 25.40
N ASN A 204 1.33 14.67 24.19
CA ASN A 204 0.73 15.25 22.98
C ASN A 204 -0.56 14.52 22.56
N MET A 205 -0.74 13.26 22.97
CA MET A 205 -1.97 12.50 22.75
C MET A 205 -3.08 12.84 23.75
N HIS A 206 -2.76 13.43 24.91
CA HIS A 206 -3.76 13.99 25.84
C HIS A 206 -4.24 15.40 25.45
N ASN A 207 -3.57 16.05 24.49
CA ASN A 207 -3.88 17.41 24.01
C ASN A 207 -4.57 17.43 22.63
N LEU A 208 -5.09 16.29 22.17
CA LEU A 208 -5.89 16.13 20.95
C LEU A 208 -7.35 15.82 21.31
#